data_AF-A0A8J6P8T5-F1
#
_entry.id   AF-A0A8J6P8T5-F1
#
_cell.length_a   1.000
_cell.length_b   1.000
_cell.length_c   1.000
_cell.angle_alpha   90.00
_cell.angle_beta   90.00
_cell.angle_gamma   90.00
#
_symmetry.space_group_name_H-M   'P 1'
#
loop_
_entity.id
_entity.type
_entity.pdbx_description
1 polymer ?
#
loop_
_entity_poly.entity_id
_entity_poly.type
_entity_poly.pdbx_seq_one_letter_code
_entity_poly.pdbx_strand_id
1 'polypeptide(L)'
;TDRMAELAPAGYTLATDIAEWLVRAGVPFRVAHEAAGACVRKAEERGVGLDQLTDDEFAAIDPALTGGVREVLSVTGSIASRNARGGTAGVQVAAQLGEVRETTGRLRGWLDDAVGR
;
A
#
# COMPACT_ATOMS: atom_id res chain seq x y z
N THR A 1 -2.99 -1.90 -19.21
CA THR A 1 -2.85 -2.15 -17.76
C THR A 1 -4.13 -1.84 -17.00
N ASP A 2 -5.10 -1.23 -17.66
CA ASP A 2 -6.34 -0.68 -17.09
C ASP A 2 -7.13 -1.69 -16.27
N ARG A 3 -7.32 -2.92 -16.77
CA ARG A 3 -8.00 -3.98 -16.03
C ARG A 3 -7.32 -4.34 -14.70
N MET A 4 -5.98 -4.27 -14.63
CA MET A 4 -5.26 -4.50 -13.38
C MET A 4 -5.45 -3.34 -12.40
N ALA A 5 -5.43 -2.10 -12.90
CA ALA A 5 -5.64 -0.92 -12.07
C ALA A 5 -7.08 -0.85 -11.52
N GLU A 6 -8.07 -1.21 -12.33
CA GLU A 6 -9.48 -1.27 -11.95
C GLU A 6 -9.73 -2.28 -10.81
N LEU A 7 -9.07 -3.44 -10.85
CA LEU A 7 -9.26 -4.50 -9.87
C LEU A 7 -8.44 -4.32 -8.58
N ALA A 8 -7.37 -3.53 -8.61
CA ALA A 8 -6.49 -3.34 -7.46
C ALA A 8 -7.20 -2.84 -6.18
N PRO A 9 -8.13 -1.86 -6.22
CA PRO A 9 -8.86 -1.41 -5.03
C PRO A 9 -10.13 -2.23 -4.74
N ALA A 10 -10.49 -3.19 -5.59
CA ALA A 10 -11.75 -3.93 -5.46
C ALA A 10 -11.78 -4.74 -4.15
N GLY A 11 -12.94 -4.77 -3.50
CA GLY A 11 -13.11 -5.47 -2.22
C GLY A 11 -12.44 -4.76 -1.03
N TYR A 12 -12.34 -3.44 -1.07
CA TYR A 12 -11.84 -2.61 0.03
C TYR A 12 -10.42 -2.96 0.50
N THR A 13 -9.57 -3.41 -0.42
CA THR A 13 -8.17 -3.80 -0.15
C THR A 13 -7.33 -2.67 0.46
N LEU A 14 -7.72 -1.41 0.24
CA LEU A 14 -7.08 -0.22 0.81
C LEU A 14 -7.44 0.03 2.29
N ALA A 15 -8.33 -0.76 2.90
CA ALA A 15 -8.65 -0.64 4.32
C ALA A 15 -7.42 -0.90 5.21
N THR A 16 -6.49 -1.77 4.77
CA THR A 16 -5.22 -1.98 5.48
C THR A 16 -4.40 -0.70 5.53
N ASP A 17 -4.40 0.10 4.47
CA ASP A 17 -3.68 1.37 4.42
C ASP A 17 -4.26 2.40 5.41
N ILE A 18 -5.58 2.40 5.65
CA ILE A 18 -6.19 3.21 6.73
C ILE A 18 -5.64 2.81 8.10
N ALA A 19 -5.61 1.51 8.39
CA ALA A 19 -5.09 1.01 9.67
C ALA A 19 -3.61 1.36 9.84
N GLU A 20 -2.78 1.16 8.81
CA GLU A 20 -1.37 1.54 8.83
C GLU A 20 -1.18 3.06 9.02
N TRP A 21 -2.00 3.88 8.36
CA TRP A 21 -1.95 5.34 8.47
C TRP A 21 -2.25 5.79 9.92
N LEU A 22 -3.27 5.23 10.55
CA LEU A 22 -3.59 5.48 11.96
C LEU A 22 -2.47 5.03 12.91
N VAL A 23 -1.87 3.87 12.65
CA VAL A 23 -0.72 3.39 13.43
C VAL A 23 0.46 4.35 13.34
N ARG A 24 0.73 4.93 12.16
CA ARG A 24 1.77 5.96 11.98
C ARG A 24 1.44 7.25 12.72
N ALA A 25 0.16 7.56 12.90
CA ALA A 25 -0.32 8.67 13.74
C ALA A 25 -0.29 8.36 15.26
N GLY A 26 0.15 7.16 15.66
CA GLY A 26 0.29 6.76 17.06
C GLY A 26 -0.90 5.99 17.63
N VAL A 27 -1.91 5.68 16.82
CA VAL A 27 -3.07 4.89 17.25
C VAL A 27 -2.66 3.42 17.43
N PRO A 28 -3.00 2.77 18.57
CA PRO A 28 -2.71 1.35 18.77
C PRO A 28 -3.34 0.49 17.66
N PHE A 29 -2.59 -0.50 17.15
CA PHE A 29 -3.00 -1.30 16.00
C PHE A 29 -4.42 -1.88 16.10
N ARG A 30 -4.82 -2.39 17.27
CA ARG A 30 -6.18 -2.92 17.49
C ARG A 30 -7.26 -1.86 17.23
N VAL A 31 -7.06 -0.64 17.73
CA VAL A 31 -8.00 0.48 17.52
C VAL A 31 -8.00 0.90 16.05
N ALA A 32 -6.81 0.99 15.45
CA ALA A 32 -6.68 1.32 14.03
C ALA A 32 -7.37 0.30 13.11
N HIS A 33 -7.24 -1.00 13.43
CA HIS A 33 -7.90 -2.07 12.70
C HIS A 33 -9.43 -2.04 12.86
N GLU A 34 -9.92 -1.76 14.07
CA GLU A 34 -11.36 -1.56 14.33
C GLU A 34 -11.92 -0.36 13.55
N ALA A 35 -11.20 0.76 13.52
CA ALA A 35 -11.56 1.96 12.75
C ALA A 35 -11.57 1.69 11.24
N ALA A 36 -10.56 1.00 10.70
CA ALA A 36 -10.54 0.57 9.30
C ALA A 36 -11.75 -0.32 8.96
N GLY A 37 -12.09 -1.28 9.82
CA GLY A 37 -13.29 -2.10 9.66
C GLY A 37 -14.59 -1.29 9.71
N ALA A 38 -14.65 -0.24 10.53
CA ALA A 38 -15.79 0.68 10.56
C ALA A 38 -15.91 1.50 9.28
N CYS A 39 -14.78 1.94 8.69
CA CYS A 39 -14.76 2.61 7.39
C CYS A 39 -15.30 1.69 6.29
N VAL A 40 -14.89 0.42 6.27
CA VAL A 40 -15.40 -0.57 5.31
C VAL A 40 -16.91 -0.73 5.45
N ARG A 41 -17.42 -0.98 6.66
CA ARG A 41 -18.87 -1.11 6.89
C ARG A 41 -19.63 0.13 6.41
N LYS A 42 -19.12 1.33 6.71
CA LYS A 42 -19.76 2.59 6.29
C LYS A 42 -19.79 2.74 4.77
N ALA A 43 -18.70 2.37 4.10
CA ALA A 43 -18.60 2.41 2.65
C ALA A 43 -19.53 1.38 1.99
N GLU A 44 -19.64 0.17 2.57
CA GLU A 44 -20.58 -0.88 2.14
C GLU A 44 -22.04 -0.42 2.28
N GLU A 45 -22.42 0.14 3.44
CA GLU A 45 -23.76 0.69 3.69
C GLU A 45 -24.16 1.75 2.64
N ARG A 46 -23.19 2.51 2.15
CA ARG A 46 -23.39 3.55 1.13
C ARG A 46 -23.24 3.05 -0.31
N GLY A 47 -22.74 1.83 -0.52
CA GLY A 47 -22.42 1.30 -1.85
C GLY A 47 -21.32 2.08 -2.57
N VAL A 48 -20.32 2.58 -1.84
CA VAL A 48 -19.23 3.42 -2.36
C VAL A 48 -17.85 2.86 -1.99
N GLY A 49 -16.79 3.40 -2.60
CA GLY A 49 -15.40 3.16 -2.20
C GLY A 49 -14.99 3.91 -0.93
N LEU A 50 -13.89 3.51 -0.30
CA LEU A 50 -13.35 4.19 0.90
C LEU A 50 -12.97 5.64 0.62
N ASP A 51 -12.46 5.92 -0.58
CA ASP A 51 -12.09 7.26 -1.06
C ASP A 51 -13.30 8.20 -1.21
N GLN A 52 -14.53 7.66 -1.19
CA GLN A 52 -15.78 8.41 -1.33
C GLN A 52 -16.48 8.67 0.01
N LEU A 53 -15.93 8.20 1.13
CA LEU A 53 -16.33 8.63 2.46
C LEU A 53 -15.97 10.11 2.65
N THR A 54 -16.80 10.84 3.38
CA THR A 54 -16.60 12.26 3.70
C THR A 54 -15.68 12.44 4.90
N ASP A 55 -15.12 13.63 5.06
CA ASP A 55 -14.25 13.93 6.22
C ASP A 55 -15.02 13.82 7.55
N ASP A 56 -16.30 14.20 7.56
CA ASP A 56 -17.17 14.05 8.73
C ASP A 56 -17.41 12.57 9.09
N GLU A 57 -17.58 11.71 8.09
CA GLU A 57 -17.74 10.26 8.33
C GLU A 57 -16.44 9.63 8.85
N PHE A 58 -15.29 10.05 8.34
CA PHE A 58 -14.00 9.62 8.86
C PHE A 58 -13.79 10.08 10.30
N ALA A 59 -14.01 11.36 10.58
CA ALA A 59 -13.87 11.94 11.91
C ALA A 59 -14.86 11.34 12.93
N ALA A 60 -16.05 10.93 12.48
CA ALA A 60 -17.03 10.24 13.31
C ALA A 60 -16.59 8.81 13.70
N ILE A 61 -15.73 8.17 12.90
CA ILE A 61 -15.17 6.84 13.18
C ILE A 61 -13.98 6.94 14.14
N ASP A 62 -13.02 7.80 13.82
CA ASP A 62 -11.87 8.08 14.68
C ASP A 62 -11.36 9.52 14.41
N PRO A 63 -11.19 10.38 15.43
CA PRO A 63 -10.76 11.76 15.25
C PRO A 63 -9.35 11.89 14.66
N ALA A 64 -8.52 10.84 14.72
CA ALA A 64 -7.24 10.82 14.06
C ALA A 64 -7.37 10.71 12.53
N LEU A 65 -8.49 10.20 11.98
CA LEU A 65 -8.75 10.11 10.53
C LEU A 65 -9.03 11.48 9.91
N THR A 66 -7.98 12.29 9.81
CA THR A 66 -8.03 13.57 9.09
C THR A 66 -8.09 13.36 7.58
N GLY A 67 -8.39 14.42 6.81
CA GLY A 67 -8.44 14.37 5.34
C GLY A 67 -7.16 13.84 4.67
N GLY A 68 -6.00 13.88 5.36
CA GLY A 68 -4.74 13.29 4.89
C GLY A 68 -4.80 11.78 4.66
N VAL A 69 -5.76 11.05 5.25
CA VAL A 69 -5.95 9.61 4.98
C VAL A 69 -6.21 9.33 3.49
N ARG A 70 -6.77 10.30 2.74
CA ARG A 70 -7.05 10.15 1.30
C ARG A 70 -5.79 9.94 0.46
N GLU A 71 -4.62 10.38 0.94
CA GLU A 71 -3.34 10.15 0.25
C GLU A 71 -3.04 8.65 0.09
N VAL A 72 -3.55 7.80 0.98
CA VAL A 72 -3.36 6.34 0.93
C VAL A 72 -4.58 5.58 0.39
N LEU A 73 -5.68 6.28 0.07
CA LEU A 73 -6.91 5.69 -0.50
C LEU A 73 -6.91 5.67 -2.04
N SER A 74 -5.72 5.68 -2.64
CA SER A 74 -5.54 5.42 -4.05
C SER A 74 -4.54 4.28 -4.26
N VAL A 75 -4.67 3.55 -5.37
CA VAL A 75 -3.71 2.49 -5.73
C VAL A 75 -2.28 3.03 -5.77
N THR A 76 -2.08 4.21 -6.37
CA THR A 76 -0.78 4.87 -6.42
C THR A 76 -0.26 5.25 -5.03
N GLY A 77 -1.11 5.80 -4.18
CA GLY A 77 -0.78 6.15 -2.80
C GLY A 77 -0.38 4.94 -1.97
N SER A 78 -1.15 3.85 -2.05
CA SER A 78 -0.84 2.59 -1.37
C SER A 78 0.49 1.97 -1.83
N ILE A 79 0.75 1.97 -3.13
CA ILE A 79 2.05 1.51 -3.67
C ILE A 79 3.19 2.38 -3.15
N ALA A 80 3.02 3.71 -3.15
CA ALA A 80 4.05 4.64 -2.72
C ALA A 80 4.34 4.55 -1.21
N SER A 81 3.34 4.24 -0.37
CA SER A 81 3.49 4.16 1.09
C SER A 81 4.36 2.97 1.53
N ARG A 82 4.44 1.92 0.71
CA ARG A 82 5.24 0.70 0.93
C ARG A 82 6.69 0.93 0.52
N ASN A 83 7.35 1.91 1.14
CA ASN A 83 8.71 2.38 0.83
C ASN A 83 9.81 1.80 1.74
N ALA A 84 9.56 0.67 2.40
CA ALA A 84 10.61 -0.08 3.09
C ALA A 84 11.42 -0.92 2.09
N ARG A 85 12.60 -1.41 2.50
CA ARG A 85 13.40 -2.32 1.67
C ARG A 85 12.56 -3.53 1.24
N GLY A 86 12.51 -3.81 -0.07
CA GLY A 86 11.70 -4.88 -0.66
C GLY A 86 10.21 -4.53 -0.82
N GLY A 87 9.80 -3.31 -0.50
CA GLY A 87 8.45 -2.82 -0.70
C GLY A 87 8.14 -2.51 -2.18
N THR A 88 6.87 -2.20 -2.46
CA THR A 88 6.35 -2.01 -3.82
C THR A 88 6.49 -0.57 -4.33
N ALA A 89 6.93 0.37 -3.50
CA ALA A 89 7.17 1.74 -3.94
C ALA A 89 8.14 1.77 -5.14
N GLY A 90 7.88 2.61 -6.13
CA GLY A 90 8.65 2.62 -7.38
C GLY A 90 10.16 2.77 -7.18
N VAL A 91 10.58 3.57 -6.19
CA VAL A 91 11.99 3.74 -5.82
C VAL A 91 12.61 2.46 -5.27
N GLN A 92 11.86 1.65 -4.50
CA GLN A 92 12.31 0.37 -3.95
C GLN A 92 12.40 -0.70 -5.04
N VAL A 93 11.42 -0.75 -5.94
CA VAL A 93 11.44 -1.65 -7.11
C VAL A 93 12.61 -1.30 -8.04
N ALA A 94 12.89 -0.02 -8.26
CA ALA A 94 14.04 0.42 -9.05
C ALA A 94 15.37 0.01 -8.40
N ALA A 95 15.50 0.19 -7.07
CA ALA A 95 16.68 -0.26 -6.33
C ALA A 95 16.85 -1.79 -6.41
N GLN A 96 15.78 -2.55 -6.20
CA GLN A 96 15.79 -4.01 -6.29
C GLN A 96 16.16 -4.50 -7.70
N LEU A 97 15.67 -3.83 -8.75
CA LEU A 97 16.07 -4.14 -10.13
C LEU A 97 17.58 -3.97 -10.35
N GLY A 98 18.20 -2.95 -9.73
CA GLY A 98 19.65 -2.78 -9.70
C GLY A 98 20.37 -3.98 -9.07
N GLU A 99 19.94 -4.38 -7.87
CA GLU A 99 20.51 -5.53 -7.14
C GLU A 99 20.41 -6.84 -7.93
N VAL A 100 19.27 -7.07 -8.59
CA VAL A 100 19.06 -8.25 -9.44
C VAL A 100 19.99 -8.24 -10.65
N ARG A 101 20.18 -7.09 -11.30
CA ARG A 101 21.08 -6.96 -12.45
C ARG A 101 22.53 -7.25 -12.06
N GLU A 102 22.99 -6.68 -10.95
CA GLU A 102 24.33 -6.94 -10.42
C GLU A 102 24.52 -8.42 -10.08
N THR A 103 23.57 -9.01 -9.34
CA THR A 103 23.61 -10.42 -8.96
C THR A 103 23.64 -11.34 -10.19
N THR A 104 22.80 -11.05 -11.18
CA THR A 104 22.77 -11.82 -12.43
C THR A 104 24.10 -11.71 -13.19
N GLY A 105 24.70 -10.51 -13.24
CA GLY A 105 26.03 -10.31 -13.84
C GLY A 105 27.11 -11.13 -13.15
N ARG A 106 27.16 -11.08 -11.81
CA ARG A 106 28.09 -11.87 -10.99
C ARG A 106 27.93 -13.37 -11.22
N LEU A 107 26.71 -13.88 -11.24
CA LEU A 107 26.44 -15.30 -11.45
C LEU A 107 26.79 -15.76 -12.87
N ARG A 108 26.59 -14.92 -13.89
CA ARG A 108 27.06 -15.21 -15.25
C ARG A 108 28.58 -15.30 -15.33
N GLY A 109 29.30 -14.32 -14.76
CA GLY A 109 30.76 -14.36 -14.73
C GLY A 109 31.30 -15.62 -14.04
N TRP A 110 30.69 -16.02 -12.92
CA TRP A 110 31.04 -17.28 -12.26
C TRP A 110 30.82 -18.51 -13.14
N LEU A 111 29.73 -18.56 -13.92
CA LEU A 111 29.47 -19.66 -14.85
C LEU A 111 30.49 -19.70 -16.00
N ASP A 112 30.87 -18.54 -16.52
CA ASP A 112 31.84 -18.45 -17.61
C ASP A 112 33.21 -18.98 -17.14
N ASP A 113 33.67 -18.54 -15.96
CA ASP A 113 34.89 -19.04 -15.32
C ASP A 113 34.84 -20.56 -15.04
N ALA A 114 33.71 -21.05 -14.53
CA ALA A 114 33.55 -22.46 -14.16
C ALA A 114 33.49 -23.42 -15.36
N VAL A 115 33.04 -22.93 -16.54
CA VAL A 115 32.90 -23.72 -17.77
C VAL A 115 34.11 -23.55 -18.69
N GLY A 116 35.09 -22.72 -18.34
CA GLY A 116 36.33 -22.53 -19.10
C GLY A 116 36.10 -21.88 -20.47
N ARG A 117 35.14 -20.95 -20.56
CA ARG A 117 34.96 -20.07 -21.72
C ARG A 117 35.58 -18.71 -21.47
#